data_AF-W6PWU7-F1
#
_entry.id   AF-W6PWU7-F1
#
_cell.length_a   1.000
_cell.length_b   1.000
_cell.length_c   1.000
_cell.angle_alpha   90.00
_cell.angle_beta   90.00
_cell.angle_gamma   90.00
#
_symmetry.space_group_name_H-M   'P 1'
#
loop_
_entity.id
_entity.type
_entity.pdbx_description
1 polymer ?
#
loop_
_entity_poly.entity_id
_entity_poly.type
_entity_poly.pdbx_seq_one_letter_code
_entity_poly.pdbx_strand_id
1 'polypeptide(L)'
;MRAIPAGLLDLRSDADIDFDLLHPQPLTSVKNIWFFWHSGYINMHPYTQRNVRAWHRRFTKQGWTIRIVDRQPGSKSNIVEFLDVTDPTLFPRAFADETLTGPYALQHTSDLVCWPLLLRYGGVYADVGMMQIGDLDTLWHKTIANPDSPYEVLSYTPSGEDHYSLCNYFLAALPNNALFARCHRLLLALWAADGGKTSTDGMYASPLLQGVPLMGGEFTITEEDGTFIGPTEVSRLLTDYIIQGQVASAVMGLVDAEDDWNGPAYCVAHFYAIEFMEGSQLINELTAWNGQEAFDLLSLSMPKEGEQESGEQQKAREIVEACLSRSYGFKLAHGLILRVNKVTLGSLWRDNPGSDIVPGTYAGWLRHGIAHWNQNGVPGCVKLSLLPPTKVGRLLA
;
A
#
# COMPACT_ATOMS: atom_id res chain seq x y z
N MET A 1 -12.02 -19.76 8.14
CA MET A 1 -11.69 -19.60 6.70
C MET A 1 -12.67 -20.42 5.90
N ARG A 2 -12.98 -19.99 4.69
CA ARG A 2 -13.86 -20.70 3.74
C ARG A 2 -13.21 -20.73 2.37
N ALA A 3 -13.44 -21.80 1.62
CA ALA A 3 -13.03 -21.84 0.22
C ALA A 3 -13.83 -20.82 -0.62
N ILE A 4 -13.13 -20.14 -1.51
CA ILE A 4 -13.75 -19.30 -2.53
C ILE A 4 -14.35 -20.25 -3.59
N PRO A 5 -15.64 -20.15 -3.93
CA PRO A 5 -16.24 -20.95 -4.99
C PRO A 5 -15.46 -20.81 -6.30
N ALA A 6 -15.20 -21.94 -6.98
CA ALA A 6 -14.41 -21.95 -8.22
C ALA A 6 -14.96 -21.01 -9.32
N GLY A 7 -16.28 -20.82 -9.39
CA GLY A 7 -16.92 -19.88 -10.33
C GLY A 7 -16.63 -18.40 -10.07
N LEU A 8 -16.13 -18.06 -8.87
CA LEU A 8 -15.69 -16.70 -8.51
C LEU A 8 -14.18 -16.50 -8.69
N LEU A 9 -13.44 -17.54 -9.08
CA LEU A 9 -12.01 -17.48 -9.34
C LEU A 9 -11.71 -17.53 -10.84
N ASP A 10 -10.69 -16.80 -11.28
CA ASP A 10 -10.06 -17.05 -12.57
C ASP A 10 -9.06 -18.19 -12.44
N LEU A 11 -9.39 -19.35 -13.01
CA LEU A 11 -8.58 -20.56 -12.97
C LEU A 11 -7.79 -20.80 -14.27
N ARG A 12 -7.74 -19.83 -15.18
CA ARG A 12 -6.92 -19.92 -16.41
C ARG A 12 -5.43 -20.00 -16.09
N SER A 13 -4.62 -20.31 -17.10
CA SER A 13 -3.16 -20.38 -16.94
C SER A 13 -2.57 -19.02 -16.58
N ASP A 14 -1.36 -19.01 -16.00
CA ASP A 14 -0.64 -17.75 -15.73
C ASP A 14 -0.39 -16.97 -17.03
N ALA A 15 -0.14 -17.65 -18.16
CA ALA A 15 0.08 -17.01 -19.45
C ALA A 15 -1.15 -16.26 -19.96
N ASP A 16 -2.36 -16.82 -19.77
CA ASP A 16 -3.61 -16.14 -20.14
C ASP A 16 -3.87 -14.91 -19.28
N ILE A 17 -3.55 -14.99 -17.98
CA ILE A 17 -3.67 -13.86 -17.06
C ILE A 17 -2.65 -12.78 -17.42
N ASP A 18 -1.40 -13.17 -17.66
CA ASP A 18 -0.35 -12.24 -18.09
C ASP A 18 -0.72 -11.51 -19.38
N PHE A 19 -1.35 -12.22 -20.32
CA PHE A 19 -1.87 -11.62 -21.53
C PHE A 19 -2.88 -10.51 -21.20
N ASP A 20 -3.85 -10.76 -20.33
CA ASP A 20 -4.84 -9.74 -19.95
C ASP A 20 -4.21 -8.55 -19.22
N LEU A 21 -3.22 -8.79 -18.35
CA LEU A 21 -2.49 -7.74 -17.63
C LEU A 21 -1.67 -6.84 -18.57
N LEU A 22 -1.17 -7.40 -19.68
CA LEU A 22 -0.45 -6.66 -20.74
C LEU A 22 -1.38 -5.98 -21.75
N HIS A 23 -2.67 -6.35 -21.76
CA HIS A 23 -3.68 -5.82 -22.66
C HIS A 23 -4.87 -5.28 -21.86
N PRO A 24 -4.68 -4.22 -21.07
CA PRO A 24 -5.70 -3.72 -20.17
C PRO A 24 -6.96 -3.34 -20.94
N GLN A 25 -8.11 -3.79 -20.43
CA GLN A 25 -9.42 -3.47 -21.02
C GLN A 25 -9.75 -1.97 -20.83
N PRO A 26 -10.61 -1.39 -21.70
CA PRO A 26 -11.11 -0.03 -21.50
C PRO A 26 -11.73 0.17 -20.11
N LEU A 27 -11.67 1.41 -19.61
CA LEU A 27 -12.30 1.78 -18.33
C LEU A 27 -13.82 1.80 -18.49
N THR A 28 -14.51 0.94 -17.74
CA THR A 28 -15.97 0.76 -17.82
C THR A 28 -16.70 0.94 -16.49
N SER A 29 -15.98 0.97 -15.36
CA SER A 29 -16.55 1.17 -14.03
C SER A 29 -15.50 1.73 -13.05
N VAL A 30 -15.92 2.01 -11.82
CA VAL A 30 -15.03 2.42 -10.70
C VAL A 30 -14.27 1.25 -10.08
N LYS A 31 -14.62 -0.01 -10.39
CA LYS A 31 -13.92 -1.20 -9.87
C LYS A 31 -12.61 -1.43 -10.62
N ASN A 32 -11.63 -0.56 -10.37
CA ASN A 32 -10.25 -0.71 -10.84
C ASN A 32 -9.33 -0.93 -9.64
N ILE A 33 -8.38 -1.84 -9.79
CA ILE A 33 -7.27 -2.02 -8.86
C ILE A 33 -6.00 -1.59 -9.58
N TRP A 34 -5.46 -0.47 -9.16
CA TRP A 34 -4.29 0.19 -9.71
C TRP A 34 -3.04 -0.24 -8.96
N PHE A 35 -2.08 -0.74 -9.71
CA PHE A 35 -0.71 -0.95 -9.30
C PHE A 35 0.19 -0.07 -10.13
N PHE A 36 1.38 0.25 -9.62
CA PHE A 36 2.41 0.94 -10.39
C PHE A 36 3.70 0.14 -10.44
N TRP A 37 4.29 0.06 -11.63
CA TRP A 37 5.66 -0.39 -11.82
C TRP A 37 6.27 0.37 -13.01
N HIS A 38 7.23 1.26 -12.73
CA HIS A 38 7.79 2.19 -13.74
C HIS A 38 8.21 1.51 -15.05
N SER A 39 8.74 0.28 -14.98
CA SER A 39 9.22 -0.49 -16.13
C SER A 39 8.22 -1.51 -16.69
N GLY A 40 6.96 -1.50 -16.23
CA GLY A 40 5.90 -2.38 -16.73
C GLY A 40 5.92 -3.80 -16.17
N TYR A 41 4.82 -4.52 -16.37
CA TYR A 41 4.53 -5.82 -15.74
C TYR A 41 5.61 -6.89 -15.97
N ILE A 42 6.17 -6.99 -17.17
CA ILE A 42 7.18 -8.01 -17.52
C ILE A 42 8.46 -7.84 -16.68
N ASN A 43 8.80 -6.60 -16.32
CA ASN A 43 10.01 -6.25 -15.57
C ASN A 43 9.82 -6.25 -14.05
N MET A 44 8.64 -6.67 -13.58
CA MET A 44 8.39 -6.87 -12.15
C MET A 44 9.17 -8.07 -11.61
N HIS A 45 9.50 -8.04 -10.32
CA HIS A 45 10.05 -9.22 -9.66
C HIS A 45 9.07 -10.40 -9.72
N PRO A 46 9.54 -11.65 -9.85
CA PRO A 46 8.64 -12.79 -10.00
C PRO A 46 7.60 -12.94 -8.89
N TYR A 47 7.95 -12.63 -7.63
CA TYR A 47 7.00 -12.71 -6.52
C TYR A 47 5.94 -11.59 -6.56
N THR A 48 6.25 -10.40 -7.10
CA THR A 48 5.27 -9.32 -7.27
C THR A 48 4.34 -9.60 -8.45
N GLN A 49 4.82 -10.23 -9.52
CA GLN A 49 3.95 -10.75 -10.58
C GLN A 49 2.94 -11.75 -10.00
N ARG A 50 3.40 -12.67 -9.14
CA ARG A 50 2.51 -13.60 -8.42
C ARG A 50 1.49 -12.89 -7.52
N ASN A 51 1.87 -11.80 -6.85
CA ASN A 51 0.92 -10.97 -6.10
C ASN A 51 -0.18 -10.47 -7.02
N VAL A 52 0.18 -9.77 -8.11
CA VAL A 52 -0.78 -9.20 -9.08
C VAL A 52 -1.66 -10.28 -9.72
N ARG A 53 -1.10 -11.44 -10.08
CA ARG A 53 -1.88 -12.59 -10.54
C ARG A 53 -2.88 -13.05 -9.50
N ALA A 54 -2.53 -13.10 -8.22
CA ALA A 54 -3.47 -13.46 -7.15
C ALA A 54 -4.63 -12.45 -7.05
N TRP A 55 -4.36 -11.15 -7.16
CA TRP A 55 -5.42 -10.13 -7.27
C TRP A 55 -6.33 -10.39 -8.47
N HIS A 56 -5.74 -10.65 -9.65
CA HIS A 56 -6.49 -10.95 -10.86
C HIS A 56 -7.39 -12.17 -10.69
N ARG A 57 -6.82 -13.28 -10.20
CA ARG A 57 -7.55 -14.53 -9.98
C ARG A 57 -8.75 -14.35 -9.06
N ARG A 58 -8.63 -13.52 -8.04
CA ARG A 58 -9.67 -13.35 -7.03
C ARG A 58 -10.77 -12.38 -7.43
N PHE A 59 -10.46 -11.34 -8.19
CA PHE A 59 -11.36 -10.19 -8.29
C PHE A 59 -11.94 -9.95 -9.69
N THR A 60 -11.33 -10.47 -10.77
CA THR A 60 -11.84 -10.17 -12.13
C THR A 60 -13.21 -10.77 -12.41
N LYS A 61 -13.50 -11.98 -11.92
CA LYS A 61 -14.83 -12.60 -12.01
C LYS A 61 -15.90 -11.85 -11.20
N GLN A 62 -15.48 -10.97 -10.29
CA GLN A 62 -16.34 -10.10 -9.49
C GLN A 62 -16.47 -8.68 -10.08
N GLY A 63 -15.97 -8.48 -11.30
CA GLY A 63 -16.09 -7.23 -12.06
C GLY A 63 -14.95 -6.24 -11.86
N TRP A 64 -13.88 -6.60 -11.14
CA TRP A 64 -12.70 -5.75 -11.01
C TRP A 64 -11.80 -5.84 -12.23
N THR A 65 -11.20 -4.71 -12.61
CA THR A 65 -10.09 -4.69 -13.58
C THR A 65 -8.77 -4.46 -12.85
N ILE A 66 -7.80 -5.34 -13.07
CA ILE A 66 -6.44 -5.20 -12.52
C ILE A 66 -5.58 -4.45 -13.53
N ARG A 67 -4.90 -3.38 -13.09
CA ARG A 67 -4.11 -2.49 -13.95
C ARG A 67 -2.73 -2.28 -13.36
N ILE A 68 -1.69 -2.51 -14.16
CA ILE A 68 -0.29 -2.21 -13.80
C ILE A 68 0.13 -1.02 -14.63
N VAL A 69 0.05 0.16 -14.03
CA VAL A 69 0.43 1.42 -14.67
C VAL A 69 1.95 1.53 -14.71
N ASP A 70 2.47 2.04 -15.81
CA ASP A 70 3.91 2.19 -16.03
C ASP A 70 4.29 3.54 -16.64
N ARG A 71 5.58 3.70 -16.96
CA ARG A 71 6.15 4.85 -17.68
C ARG A 71 6.86 4.43 -18.97
N GLN A 72 6.59 3.22 -19.49
CA GLN A 72 7.28 2.70 -20.67
C GLN A 72 6.73 3.36 -21.95
N PRO A 73 7.59 3.95 -22.81
CA PRO A 73 7.14 4.53 -24.07
C PRO A 73 6.37 3.52 -24.93
N GLY A 74 5.19 3.90 -25.40
CA GLY A 74 4.33 3.05 -26.23
C GLY A 74 3.59 1.93 -25.50
N SER A 75 3.73 1.81 -24.17
CA SER A 75 2.93 0.87 -23.37
C SER A 75 1.47 1.33 -23.32
N LYS A 76 0.53 0.41 -23.53
CA LYS A 76 -0.91 0.65 -23.32
C LYS A 76 -1.28 0.84 -21.84
N SER A 77 -0.35 0.51 -20.95
CA SER A 77 -0.48 0.72 -19.52
C SER A 77 0.29 1.94 -19.04
N ASN A 78 0.89 2.73 -19.94
CA ASN A 78 1.56 3.95 -19.55
C ASN A 78 0.55 4.93 -18.93
N ILE A 79 0.96 5.63 -17.87
CA ILE A 79 0.14 6.65 -17.19
C ILE A 79 -0.45 7.69 -18.16
N VAL A 80 0.24 8.01 -19.27
CA VAL A 80 -0.24 8.97 -20.29
C VAL A 80 -1.52 8.53 -21.00
N GLU A 81 -1.81 7.23 -21.02
CA GLU A 81 -3.06 6.69 -21.58
C GLU A 81 -4.26 6.95 -20.66
N PHE A 82 -4.02 7.34 -19.41
CA PHE A 82 -5.05 7.54 -18.38
C PHE A 82 -5.20 9.00 -17.95
N LEU A 83 -4.10 9.76 -17.92
CA LEU A 83 -4.05 11.11 -17.39
C LEU A 83 -3.12 11.98 -18.22
N ASP A 84 -3.43 13.27 -18.34
CA ASP A 84 -2.52 14.23 -18.94
C ASP A 84 -1.35 14.50 -17.98
N VAL A 85 -0.19 13.91 -18.28
CA VAL A 85 1.02 14.04 -17.46
C VAL A 85 1.66 15.42 -17.53
N THR A 86 1.19 16.28 -18.45
CA THR A 86 1.67 17.65 -18.60
C THR A 86 0.81 18.66 -17.85
N ASP A 87 -0.33 18.23 -17.30
CA ASP A 87 -1.21 19.08 -16.51
C ASP A 87 -0.58 19.39 -15.13
N PRO A 88 -0.21 20.65 -14.84
CA PRO A 88 0.41 21.03 -13.58
C PRO A 88 -0.54 20.93 -12.38
N THR A 89 -1.85 20.75 -12.61
CA THR A 89 -2.83 20.47 -11.56
C THR A 89 -2.91 18.99 -11.18
N LEU A 90 -2.31 18.12 -12.00
CA LEU A 90 -2.24 16.67 -11.75
C LEU A 90 -0.84 16.24 -11.35
N PHE A 91 0.21 16.82 -11.93
CA PHE A 91 1.58 16.38 -11.72
C PHE A 91 2.54 17.54 -11.48
N PRO A 92 3.55 17.37 -10.59
CA PRO A 92 4.58 18.38 -10.44
C PRO A 92 5.49 18.42 -11.67
N ARG A 93 6.14 19.55 -11.89
CA ARG A 93 7.07 19.74 -13.01
C ARG A 93 8.13 18.63 -13.08
N ALA A 94 8.67 18.20 -11.93
CA ALA A 94 9.67 17.13 -11.91
C ALA A 94 9.18 15.82 -12.55
N PHE A 95 7.89 15.50 -12.37
CA PHE A 95 7.27 14.31 -12.98
C PHE A 95 7.09 14.47 -14.48
N ALA A 96 6.58 15.63 -14.91
CA ALA A 96 6.36 15.93 -16.33
C ALA A 96 7.69 15.95 -17.12
N ASP A 97 8.72 16.57 -16.55
CA ASP A 97 10.05 16.72 -17.16
C ASP A 97 10.95 15.48 -16.96
N GLU A 98 10.47 14.43 -16.27
CA GLU A 98 11.24 13.22 -15.92
C GLU A 98 12.55 13.50 -15.16
N THR A 99 12.49 14.46 -14.23
CA THR A 99 13.66 14.94 -13.46
C THR A 99 13.64 14.57 -11.98
N LEU A 100 12.80 13.60 -11.57
CA LEU A 100 12.85 13.12 -10.19
C LEU A 100 14.23 12.53 -9.86
N THR A 101 14.76 12.91 -8.70
CA THR A 101 16.08 12.50 -8.20
C THR A 101 16.00 11.84 -6.82
N GLY A 102 17.10 11.24 -6.38
CA GLY A 102 17.22 10.61 -5.06
C GLY A 102 17.03 9.09 -5.09
N PRO A 103 17.39 8.39 -3.99
CA PRO A 103 17.43 6.93 -3.95
C PRO A 103 16.05 6.27 -4.07
N TYR A 104 14.97 7.03 -3.85
CA TYR A 104 13.59 6.54 -3.85
C TYR A 104 12.74 7.17 -4.95
N ALA A 105 13.33 7.79 -5.97
CA ALA A 105 12.62 8.48 -7.06
C ALA A 105 11.51 7.62 -7.71
N LEU A 106 11.75 6.31 -7.87
CA LEU A 106 10.75 5.38 -8.44
C LEU A 106 9.55 5.15 -7.52
N GLN A 107 9.77 5.11 -6.20
CA GLN A 107 8.70 5.09 -5.21
C GLN A 107 7.92 6.40 -5.26
N HIS A 108 8.61 7.54 -5.30
CA HIS A 108 7.94 8.85 -5.35
C HIS A 108 7.17 9.06 -6.66
N THR A 109 7.62 8.45 -7.75
CA THR A 109 6.87 8.40 -9.01
C THR A 109 5.55 7.63 -8.83
N SER A 110 5.56 6.51 -8.11
CA SER A 110 4.36 5.75 -7.71
C SER A 110 3.43 6.60 -6.85
N ASP A 111 3.96 7.30 -5.86
CA ASP A 111 3.15 8.15 -4.98
C ASP A 111 2.45 9.26 -5.80
N LEU A 112 3.15 9.88 -6.75
CA LEU A 112 2.62 10.95 -7.59
C LEU A 112 1.51 10.50 -8.57
N VAL A 113 1.43 9.21 -8.94
CA VAL A 113 0.34 8.70 -9.79
C VAL A 113 -0.89 8.27 -8.99
N CYS A 114 -0.71 7.93 -7.72
CA CYS A 114 -1.75 7.32 -6.87
C CYS A 114 -3.03 8.16 -6.76
N TRP A 115 -2.94 9.39 -6.24
CA TRP A 115 -4.14 10.22 -6.08
C TRP A 115 -4.75 10.71 -7.38
N PRO A 116 -4.00 11.12 -8.42
CA PRO A 116 -4.60 11.45 -9.71
C PRO A 116 -5.46 10.32 -10.27
N LEU A 117 -5.01 9.06 -10.18
CA LEU A 117 -5.78 7.90 -10.62
C LEU A 117 -7.05 7.70 -9.77
N LEU A 118 -6.92 7.73 -8.44
CA LEU A 118 -8.06 7.56 -7.53
C LEU A 118 -9.08 8.70 -7.66
N LEU A 119 -8.64 9.95 -7.80
CA LEU A 119 -9.52 11.10 -7.97
C LEU A 119 -10.28 11.03 -9.28
N ARG A 120 -9.63 10.60 -10.37
CA ARG A 120 -10.26 10.52 -11.68
C ARG A 120 -11.19 9.32 -11.85
N TYR A 121 -10.78 8.15 -11.35
CA TYR A 121 -11.40 6.87 -11.67
C TYR A 121 -11.89 6.08 -10.46
N GLY A 122 -11.49 6.46 -9.24
CA GLY A 122 -11.77 5.70 -8.03
C GLY A 122 -11.17 4.30 -8.04
N GLY A 123 -11.72 3.46 -7.17
CA GLY A 123 -11.30 2.07 -7.01
C GLY A 123 -10.30 1.93 -5.89
N VAL A 124 -9.29 1.08 -6.12
CA VAL A 124 -8.24 0.76 -5.15
C VAL A 124 -6.88 1.05 -5.79
N TYR A 125 -6.01 1.77 -5.07
CA TYR A 125 -4.59 1.81 -5.34
C TYR A 125 -3.88 0.91 -4.35
N ALA A 126 -2.98 0.05 -4.83
CA ALA A 126 -2.18 -0.80 -3.96
C ALA A 126 -0.75 -0.92 -4.51
N ASP A 127 0.21 -1.02 -3.60
CA ASP A 127 1.58 -1.35 -4.00
C ASP A 127 1.66 -2.80 -4.49
N VAL A 128 2.55 -3.07 -5.46
CA VAL A 128 2.76 -4.44 -5.97
C VAL A 128 3.28 -5.42 -4.93
N GLY A 129 3.86 -4.91 -3.83
CA GLY A 129 4.28 -5.67 -2.66
C GLY A 129 3.12 -6.04 -1.72
N MET A 130 1.89 -5.61 -2.01
CA MET A 130 0.72 -5.90 -1.20
C MET A 130 0.11 -7.25 -1.57
N MET A 131 0.16 -8.20 -0.64
CA MET A 131 -0.51 -9.50 -0.74
C MET A 131 -1.91 -9.39 -0.14
N GLN A 132 -2.94 -9.39 -0.97
CA GLN A 132 -4.32 -9.37 -0.48
C GLN A 132 -4.71 -10.72 0.09
N ILE A 133 -5.14 -10.79 1.35
CA ILE A 133 -5.61 -12.02 2.00
C ILE A 133 -7.13 -12.01 2.08
N GLY A 134 -7.72 -10.94 2.58
CA GLY A 134 -9.17 -10.84 2.80
C GLY A 134 -9.97 -10.54 1.53
N ASP A 135 -11.29 -10.63 1.68
CA ASP A 135 -12.28 -10.47 0.62
C ASP A 135 -12.55 -8.99 0.30
N LEU A 136 -11.78 -8.42 -0.64
CA LEU A 136 -11.92 -7.02 -1.03
C LEU A 136 -13.27 -6.68 -1.61
N ASP A 137 -13.84 -7.55 -2.42
CA ASP A 137 -15.13 -7.29 -3.06
C ASP A 137 -16.24 -7.11 -2.01
N THR A 138 -16.26 -8.01 -1.02
CA THR A 138 -17.19 -7.92 0.10
C THR A 138 -16.95 -6.65 0.93
N LEU A 139 -15.70 -6.28 1.23
CA LEU A 139 -15.42 -5.08 2.01
C LEU A 139 -15.86 -3.82 1.25
N TRP A 140 -15.48 -3.70 -0.02
CA TRP A 140 -15.85 -2.61 -0.91
C TRP A 140 -17.36 -2.41 -0.98
N HIS A 141 -18.13 -3.49 -1.13
CA HIS A 141 -19.60 -3.43 -1.17
C HIS A 141 -20.26 -3.15 0.18
N LYS A 142 -19.56 -3.36 1.30
CA LYS A 142 -20.07 -2.96 2.62
C LYS A 142 -19.75 -1.52 2.96
N THR A 143 -18.67 -0.98 2.40
CA THR A 143 -18.13 0.34 2.73
C THR A 143 -18.24 1.28 1.54
N ILE A 144 -17.18 1.40 0.72
CA ILE A 144 -17.00 2.48 -0.25
C ILE A 144 -18.07 2.52 -1.35
N ALA A 145 -18.55 1.36 -1.80
CA ALA A 145 -19.53 1.27 -2.89
C ALA A 145 -20.98 1.32 -2.39
N ASN A 146 -21.18 1.27 -1.08
CA ASN A 146 -22.50 1.24 -0.48
C ASN A 146 -22.97 2.68 -0.25
N PRO A 147 -24.02 3.17 -0.94
CA PRO A 147 -24.53 4.53 -0.73
C PRO A 147 -25.09 4.75 0.68
N ASP A 148 -25.45 3.69 1.41
CA ASP A 148 -25.93 3.76 2.79
C ASP A 148 -24.80 3.67 3.82
N SER A 149 -23.57 3.40 3.38
CA SER A 149 -22.38 3.41 4.24
C SER A 149 -21.87 4.84 4.38
N PRO A 150 -21.47 5.27 5.59
CA PRO A 150 -20.87 6.60 5.77
C PRO A 150 -19.43 6.67 5.26
N TYR A 151 -18.79 5.53 4.98
CA TYR A 151 -17.37 5.47 4.68
C TYR A 151 -17.06 5.84 3.23
N GLU A 152 -16.13 6.78 3.06
CA GLU A 152 -15.68 7.29 1.76
C GLU A 152 -14.22 6.92 1.44
N VAL A 153 -13.43 6.59 2.47
CA VAL A 153 -12.02 6.18 2.35
C VAL A 153 -11.81 4.87 3.09
N LEU A 154 -11.02 3.98 2.50
CA LEU A 154 -10.60 2.72 3.11
C LEU A 154 -9.07 2.59 2.99
N SER A 155 -8.42 2.35 4.13
CA SER A 155 -6.97 2.13 4.24
C SER A 155 -6.64 1.47 5.59
N TYR A 156 -5.36 1.18 5.81
CA TYR A 156 -4.84 0.80 7.13
C TYR A 156 -4.47 2.05 7.92
N THR A 157 -4.56 1.97 9.25
CA THR A 157 -4.06 2.98 10.18
C THR A 157 -3.30 2.30 11.32
N PRO A 158 -2.12 2.80 11.71
CA PRO A 158 -1.53 2.50 13.01
C PRO A 158 -2.56 2.75 14.13
N SER A 159 -2.65 1.84 15.09
CA SER A 159 -3.52 1.99 16.24
C SER A 159 -2.82 2.74 17.38
N GLY A 160 -3.59 3.47 18.19
CA GLY A 160 -3.09 4.13 19.40
C GLY A 160 -2.33 5.44 19.20
N GLU A 161 -2.35 6.02 18.01
CA GLU A 161 -1.73 7.33 17.75
C GLU A 161 -2.58 8.48 18.33
N ASP A 162 -1.89 9.56 18.72
CA ASP A 162 -2.47 10.83 19.16
C ASP A 162 -2.81 11.77 17.99
N HIS A 163 -2.71 11.26 16.77
CA HIS A 163 -3.01 11.93 15.52
C HIS A 163 -3.65 10.95 14.52
N TYR A 164 -4.20 11.48 13.44
CA TYR A 164 -4.74 10.67 12.35
C TYR A 164 -3.66 10.37 11.32
N SER A 165 -3.64 9.15 10.82
CA SER A 165 -2.75 8.71 9.75
C SER A 165 -3.43 7.64 8.90
N LEU A 166 -2.84 7.36 7.73
CA LEU A 166 -3.24 6.24 6.88
C LEU A 166 -2.02 5.67 6.14
N CYS A 167 -2.13 4.42 5.71
CA CYS A 167 -1.08 3.75 4.96
C CYS A 167 -1.26 3.94 3.45
N ASN A 168 -0.32 4.65 2.82
CA ASN A 168 -0.42 4.99 1.39
C ASN A 168 -0.20 3.82 0.42
N TYR A 169 0.25 2.66 0.89
CA TYR A 169 0.43 1.46 0.06
C TYR A 169 -0.89 0.71 -0.24
N PHE A 170 -2.01 1.11 0.37
CA PHE A 170 -3.35 0.59 0.08
C PHE A 170 -4.39 1.66 0.38
N LEU A 171 -5.02 2.19 -0.67
CA LEU A 171 -6.00 3.27 -0.61
C LEU A 171 -7.20 2.92 -1.47
N ALA A 172 -8.41 3.12 -0.96
CA ALA A 172 -9.62 2.88 -1.72
C ALA A 172 -10.65 4.00 -1.50
N ALA A 173 -11.23 4.50 -2.58
CA ALA A 173 -12.25 5.54 -2.58
C ALA A 173 -13.04 5.57 -3.90
N LEU A 174 -14.19 6.24 -3.89
CA LEU A 174 -14.86 6.67 -5.12
C LEU A 174 -14.12 7.87 -5.76
N PRO A 175 -14.36 8.17 -7.06
CA PRO A 175 -13.80 9.36 -7.71
C PRO A 175 -14.16 10.64 -6.97
N ASN A 176 -13.33 11.68 -7.13
CA ASN A 176 -13.51 13.01 -6.52
C ASN A 176 -13.59 12.99 -4.98
N ASN A 177 -12.95 12.02 -4.32
CA ASN A 177 -12.92 11.95 -2.86
C ASN A 177 -12.36 13.24 -2.22
N ALA A 178 -13.09 13.78 -1.25
CA ALA A 178 -12.82 15.07 -0.62
C ALA A 178 -11.48 15.12 0.14
N LEU A 179 -11.12 14.04 0.84
CA LEU A 179 -9.83 13.95 1.54
C LEU A 179 -8.69 13.92 0.52
N PHE A 180 -8.73 13.01 -0.44
CA PHE A 180 -7.66 12.84 -1.43
C PHE A 180 -7.48 14.06 -2.33
N ALA A 181 -8.53 14.83 -2.62
CA ALA A 181 -8.41 16.05 -3.41
C ALA A 181 -7.56 17.11 -2.69
N ARG A 182 -7.74 17.24 -1.37
CA ARG A 182 -6.95 18.15 -0.53
C ARG A 182 -5.53 17.64 -0.32
N CYS A 183 -5.38 16.33 -0.10
CA CYS A 183 -4.06 15.71 -0.02
C CYS A 183 -3.26 15.96 -1.31
N HIS A 184 -3.88 15.74 -2.47
CA HIS A 184 -3.24 15.98 -3.75
C HIS A 184 -2.82 17.45 -3.95
N ARG A 185 -3.71 18.41 -3.63
CA ARG A 185 -3.39 19.85 -3.65
C ARG A 185 -2.19 20.19 -2.77
N LEU A 186 -2.15 19.67 -1.54
CA LEU A 186 -1.06 19.92 -0.61
C LEU A 186 0.25 19.29 -1.10
N LEU A 187 0.23 18.05 -1.59
CA LEU A 187 1.42 17.41 -2.15
C LEU A 187 1.98 18.18 -3.33
N LEU A 188 1.15 18.63 -4.27
CA LEU A 188 1.62 19.47 -5.38
C LEU A 188 2.24 20.78 -4.91
N ALA A 189 1.68 21.41 -3.85
CA ALA A 189 2.27 22.61 -3.28
C ALA A 189 3.66 22.34 -2.65
N LEU A 190 3.86 21.19 -2.00
CA LEU A 190 5.18 20.79 -1.50
C LEU A 190 6.19 20.59 -2.62
N TRP A 191 5.79 19.95 -3.72
CA TRP A 191 6.63 19.77 -4.89
C TRP A 191 6.91 21.09 -5.63
N ALA A 192 6.00 22.06 -5.60
CA ALA A 192 6.18 23.36 -6.23
C ALA A 192 7.05 24.34 -5.42
N ALA A 193 7.33 24.03 -4.15
CA ALA A 193 8.16 24.87 -3.28
C ALA A 193 9.56 25.08 -3.87
N ASP A 194 10.20 26.20 -3.49
CA ASP A 194 11.56 26.59 -3.91
C ASP A 194 11.78 26.65 -5.43
N GLY A 195 10.70 26.91 -6.20
CA GLY A 195 10.75 26.97 -7.66
C GLY A 195 10.57 25.61 -8.36
N GLY A 196 10.26 24.55 -7.61
CA GLY A 196 10.05 23.19 -8.10
C GLY A 196 11.12 22.23 -7.59
N LYS A 197 10.75 21.36 -6.65
CA LYS A 197 11.61 20.30 -6.11
C LYS A 197 11.73 19.12 -7.08
N THR A 198 12.87 18.43 -7.03
CA THR A 198 13.13 17.18 -7.78
C THR A 198 13.22 15.94 -6.89
N SER A 199 13.33 16.09 -5.57
CA SER A 199 13.22 15.00 -4.59
C SER A 199 12.35 15.46 -3.42
N THR A 200 12.02 14.51 -2.54
CA THR A 200 11.27 14.80 -1.31
C THR A 200 12.16 15.26 -0.15
N ASP A 201 13.48 15.36 -0.37
CA ASP A 201 14.42 15.71 0.68
C ASP A 201 14.12 17.10 1.28
N GLY A 202 14.01 17.15 2.60
CA GLY A 202 13.70 18.34 3.37
C GLY A 202 12.22 18.75 3.33
N MET A 203 11.32 17.99 2.69
CA MET A 203 9.90 18.31 2.68
C MET A 203 9.28 18.24 4.08
N TYR A 204 9.81 17.42 4.99
CA TYR A 204 9.40 17.35 6.41
C TYR A 204 9.46 18.71 7.11
N ALA A 205 10.37 19.60 6.67
CA ALA A 205 10.60 20.92 7.25
C ALA A 205 9.73 22.01 6.61
N SER A 206 8.86 21.66 5.67
CA SER A 206 7.98 22.61 4.99
C SER A 206 7.07 23.34 6.00
N PRO A 207 6.93 24.68 5.91
CA PRO A 207 5.95 25.42 6.71
C PRO A 207 4.52 24.92 6.54
N LEU A 208 4.18 24.33 5.38
CA LEU A 208 2.85 23.77 5.13
C LEU A 208 2.54 22.54 5.98
N LEU A 209 3.57 21.86 6.51
CA LEU A 209 3.44 20.69 7.38
C LEU A 209 3.71 21.04 8.86
N GLN A 210 3.80 22.33 9.19
CA GLN A 210 4.04 22.76 10.57
C GLN A 210 2.94 22.24 11.51
N GLY A 211 3.37 21.64 12.62
CA GLY A 211 2.47 21.10 13.65
C GLY A 211 2.02 19.66 13.42
N VAL A 212 2.33 19.06 12.26
CA VAL A 212 2.09 17.64 12.01
C VAL A 212 3.24 16.84 12.64
N PRO A 213 2.96 15.87 13.53
CA PRO A 213 3.99 15.00 14.08
C PRO A 213 4.79 14.31 12.96
N LEU A 214 6.11 14.22 13.13
CA LEU A 214 6.95 13.48 12.18
C LEU A 214 6.72 11.98 12.34
N MET A 215 6.76 11.26 11.24
CA MET A 215 6.69 9.80 11.28
C MET A 215 7.94 9.23 11.93
N GLY A 216 7.81 8.14 12.68
CA GLY A 216 8.97 7.44 13.21
C GLY A 216 8.70 6.73 14.52
N GLY A 217 9.77 6.60 15.30
CA GLY A 217 9.83 5.90 16.57
C GLY A 217 11.27 5.92 17.05
N GLU A 218 11.62 4.99 17.94
CA GLU A 218 12.99 4.90 18.51
C GLU A 218 14.00 4.20 17.58
N PHE A 219 13.67 4.07 16.29
CA PHE A 219 14.50 3.37 15.32
C PHE A 219 15.81 4.12 15.03
N THR A 220 16.88 3.37 14.82
CA THR A 220 18.17 3.89 14.39
C THR A 220 18.62 3.22 13.10
N ILE A 221 19.50 3.88 12.35
CA ILE A 221 20.14 3.30 11.17
C ILE A 221 21.65 3.33 11.39
N THR A 222 22.32 2.22 11.12
CA THR A 222 23.79 2.14 11.03
C THR A 222 24.15 1.74 9.61
N GLU A 223 24.78 2.62 8.85
CA GLU A 223 25.20 2.36 7.47
C GLU A 223 26.34 1.35 7.38
N GLU A 224 26.61 0.84 6.18
CA GLU A 224 27.68 -0.14 5.94
C GLU A 224 29.08 0.39 6.27
N ASP A 225 29.28 1.71 6.13
CA ASP A 225 30.54 2.39 6.50
C ASP A 225 30.66 2.68 8.00
N GLY A 226 29.67 2.27 8.80
CA GLY A 226 29.61 2.51 10.24
C GLY A 226 28.97 3.83 10.65
N THR A 227 28.46 4.64 9.72
CA THR A 227 27.75 5.88 10.03
C THR A 227 26.48 5.60 10.81
N PHE A 228 26.37 6.20 12.01
CA PHE A 228 25.19 6.08 12.87
C PHE A 228 24.23 7.26 12.67
N ILE A 229 22.96 6.96 12.44
CA ILE A 229 21.87 7.91 12.28
C ILE A 229 20.89 7.68 13.45
N GLY A 230 20.79 8.69 14.32
CA GLY A 230 19.95 8.64 15.50
C GLY A 230 18.44 8.82 15.19
N PRO A 231 17.55 8.56 16.17
CA PRO A 231 16.11 8.47 15.95
C PRO A 231 15.46 9.72 15.35
N THR A 232 15.89 10.91 15.79
CA THR A 232 15.37 12.18 15.25
C THR A 232 15.64 12.33 13.76
N GLU A 233 16.81 11.92 13.29
CA GLU A 233 17.18 12.04 11.88
C GLU A 233 16.52 10.92 11.06
N VAL A 234 16.41 9.71 11.61
CA VAL A 234 15.61 8.63 10.99
C VAL A 234 14.16 9.07 10.81
N SER A 235 13.56 9.77 11.78
CA SER A 235 12.20 10.28 11.71
C SER A 235 12.01 11.30 10.58
N ARG A 236 12.99 12.19 10.37
CA ARG A 236 12.99 13.13 9.24
C ARG A 236 13.10 12.42 7.91
N LEU A 237 14.07 11.50 7.78
CA LEU A 237 14.26 10.68 6.58
C LEU A 237 13.02 9.85 6.24
N LEU A 238 12.36 9.29 7.25
CA LEU A 238 11.12 8.53 7.07
C LEU A 238 9.97 9.43 6.63
N THR A 239 9.86 10.62 7.20
CA THR A 239 8.82 11.59 6.83
C THR A 239 9.00 12.08 5.38
N ASP A 240 10.23 12.37 4.94
CA ASP A 240 10.50 12.69 3.53
C ASP A 240 10.24 11.49 2.62
N TYR A 241 10.63 10.29 3.04
CA TYR A 241 10.42 9.07 2.27
C TYR A 241 8.93 8.78 2.06
N ILE A 242 8.10 8.94 3.09
CA ILE A 242 6.64 8.71 3.08
C ILE A 242 5.88 10.05 3.07
N ILE A 243 6.36 11.04 2.30
CA ILE A 243 5.78 12.39 2.32
C ILE A 243 4.30 12.38 1.94
N GLN A 244 3.87 11.45 1.08
CA GLN A 244 2.47 11.28 0.73
C GLN A 244 1.61 10.91 1.95
N GLY A 245 2.09 10.03 2.83
CA GLY A 245 1.41 9.72 4.08
C GLY A 245 1.41 10.92 5.02
N GLN A 246 2.51 11.69 5.08
CA GLN A 246 2.60 12.88 5.94
C GLN A 246 1.60 13.95 5.52
N VAL A 247 1.43 14.14 4.21
CA VAL A 247 0.41 15.00 3.62
C VAL A 247 -1.00 14.54 4.01
N ALA A 248 -1.26 13.22 3.99
CA ALA A 248 -2.55 12.70 4.44
C ALA A 248 -2.80 13.02 5.92
N SER A 249 -1.84 12.77 6.80
CA SER A 249 -1.93 13.12 8.23
C SER A 249 -2.17 14.62 8.44
N ALA A 250 -1.50 15.48 7.65
CA ALA A 250 -1.70 16.93 7.69
C ALA A 250 -3.15 17.33 7.37
N VAL A 251 -3.72 16.78 6.30
CA VAL A 251 -5.09 17.11 5.87
C VAL A 251 -6.12 16.50 6.83
N MET A 252 -5.88 15.29 7.34
CA MET A 252 -6.75 14.64 8.32
C MET A 252 -6.78 15.41 9.65
N GLY A 253 -5.70 16.10 10.02
CA GLY A 253 -5.64 16.98 11.20
C GLY A 253 -6.05 18.44 10.96
N LEU A 254 -6.41 18.82 9.73
CA LEU A 254 -6.69 20.21 9.35
C LEU A 254 -8.16 20.59 9.59
N VAL A 255 -8.38 21.81 10.10
CA VAL A 255 -9.66 22.52 10.00
C VAL A 255 -9.46 23.78 9.16
N ASP A 256 -10.16 23.85 8.02
CA ASP A 256 -10.12 24.97 7.09
C ASP A 256 -11.54 25.45 6.81
N ALA A 257 -11.92 26.58 7.40
CA ALA A 257 -13.27 27.13 7.28
C ALA A 257 -13.56 27.71 5.89
N GLU A 258 -12.53 28.10 5.12
CA GLU A 258 -12.73 28.64 3.77
C GLU A 258 -12.95 27.54 2.73
N ASP A 259 -12.39 26.36 2.97
CA ASP A 259 -12.54 25.16 2.14
C ASP A 259 -13.60 24.19 2.69
N ASP A 260 -14.42 24.64 3.65
CA ASP A 260 -15.45 23.87 4.39
C ASP A 260 -14.96 22.48 4.82
N TRP A 261 -13.79 22.45 5.44
CA TRP A 261 -13.09 21.23 5.80
C TRP A 261 -12.91 21.10 7.31
N ASN A 262 -13.34 19.97 7.85
CA ASN A 262 -13.02 19.53 9.20
C ASN A 262 -12.47 18.11 9.12
N GLY A 263 -11.16 17.99 8.95
CA GLY A 263 -10.45 16.71 8.85
C GLY A 263 -10.72 15.78 10.02
N PRO A 264 -10.60 16.23 11.29
CA PRO A 264 -10.89 15.37 12.43
C PRO A 264 -12.30 14.78 12.43
N ALA A 265 -13.31 15.61 12.17
CA ALA A 265 -14.69 15.14 12.07
C ALA A 265 -14.88 14.19 10.88
N TYR A 266 -14.27 14.50 9.74
CA TYR A 266 -14.31 13.65 8.56
C TYR A 266 -13.72 12.27 8.83
N CYS A 267 -12.56 12.19 9.48
CA CYS A 267 -11.90 10.91 9.77
C CYS A 267 -12.78 10.03 10.66
N VAL A 268 -13.37 10.59 11.71
CA VAL A 268 -14.26 9.84 12.61
C VAL A 268 -15.50 9.31 11.89
N ALA A 269 -16.04 10.07 10.94
CA ALA A 269 -17.29 9.73 10.25
C ALA A 269 -17.10 8.87 8.98
N HIS A 270 -16.05 9.13 8.20
CA HIS A 270 -15.95 8.69 6.81
C HIS A 270 -14.72 7.82 6.51
N PHE A 271 -13.79 7.63 7.45
CA PHE A 271 -12.62 6.76 7.24
C PHE A 271 -12.87 5.35 7.80
N TYR A 272 -12.93 4.36 6.91
CA TYR A 272 -12.86 2.95 7.28
C TYR A 272 -11.40 2.55 7.52
N ALA A 273 -10.99 2.68 8.76
CA ALA A 273 -9.65 2.33 9.22
C ALA A 273 -9.54 0.84 9.54
N ILE A 274 -8.65 0.11 8.85
CA ILE A 274 -8.23 -1.24 9.27
C ILE A 274 -7.02 -1.11 10.20
N GLU A 275 -7.00 -1.87 11.30
CA GLU A 275 -5.85 -1.90 12.21
C GLU A 275 -4.60 -2.38 11.46
N PHE A 276 -3.53 -1.58 11.51
CA PHE A 276 -2.33 -1.77 10.69
C PHE A 276 -1.51 -3.02 11.03
N MET A 277 -1.26 -3.26 12.33
CA MET A 277 -0.36 -4.32 12.79
C MET A 277 -0.93 -5.69 12.42
N GLU A 278 -2.12 -6.00 12.90
CA GLU A 278 -2.79 -7.26 12.61
C GLU A 278 -3.27 -7.32 11.16
N GLY A 279 -3.69 -6.19 10.58
CA GLY A 279 -4.30 -6.17 9.25
C GLY A 279 -3.33 -6.24 8.07
N SER A 280 -2.05 -5.89 8.27
CA SER A 280 -1.06 -5.81 7.19
C SER A 280 0.39 -6.16 7.55
N GLN A 281 0.73 -6.25 8.84
CA GLN A 281 2.11 -6.47 9.31
C GLN A 281 2.27 -7.75 10.14
N LEU A 282 1.25 -8.60 10.23
CA LEU A 282 1.19 -9.67 11.23
C LEU A 282 2.38 -10.64 11.18
N ILE A 283 2.95 -10.93 10.00
CA ILE A 283 4.19 -11.73 9.89
C ILE A 283 5.35 -11.02 10.60
N ASN A 284 5.51 -9.72 10.35
CA ASN A 284 6.56 -8.92 10.99
C ASN A 284 6.36 -8.88 12.50
N GLU A 285 5.13 -8.77 13.00
CA GLU A 285 4.86 -8.83 14.43
C GLU A 285 5.26 -10.18 15.04
N LEU A 286 4.84 -11.29 14.42
CA LEU A 286 5.08 -12.64 14.92
C LEU A 286 6.55 -13.09 14.82
N THR A 287 7.35 -12.43 13.99
CA THR A 287 8.80 -12.65 13.90
C THR A 287 9.62 -11.51 14.49
N ALA A 288 9.02 -10.64 15.31
CA ALA A 288 9.71 -9.50 15.93
C ALA A 288 10.52 -8.66 14.92
N TRP A 289 9.93 -8.44 13.75
CA TRP A 289 10.48 -7.72 12.60
C TRP A 289 11.76 -8.31 12.01
N ASN A 290 12.07 -9.57 12.34
CA ASN A 290 13.18 -10.33 11.77
C ASN A 290 12.78 -10.94 10.42
N GLY A 291 13.25 -10.31 9.34
CA GLY A 291 12.98 -10.75 7.97
C GLY A 291 13.61 -12.10 7.63
N GLN A 292 14.79 -12.41 8.17
CA GLN A 292 15.48 -13.67 7.93
C GLN A 292 14.72 -14.83 8.57
N GLU A 293 14.30 -14.66 9.82
CA GLU A 293 13.50 -15.66 10.52
C GLU A 293 12.16 -15.92 9.81
N ALA A 294 11.48 -14.86 9.34
CA ALA A 294 10.26 -15.03 8.54
C ALA A 294 10.51 -15.84 7.27
N PHE A 295 11.63 -15.58 6.58
CA PHE A 295 12.01 -16.31 5.37
C PHE A 295 12.33 -17.77 5.66
N ASP A 296 13.13 -18.05 6.70
CA ASP A 296 13.54 -19.40 7.08
C ASP A 296 12.32 -20.25 7.48
N LEU A 297 11.44 -19.72 8.33
CA LEU A 297 10.20 -20.37 8.76
C LEU A 297 9.28 -20.69 7.57
N LEU A 298 9.07 -19.71 6.67
CA LEU A 298 8.22 -19.91 5.50
C LEU A 298 8.85 -20.85 4.45
N SER A 299 10.17 -21.02 4.47
CA SER A 299 10.89 -21.94 3.58
C SER A 299 10.89 -23.39 4.06
N LEU A 300 10.49 -23.67 5.31
CA LEU A 300 10.42 -25.03 5.84
C LEU A 300 9.43 -25.88 5.05
N SER A 301 9.83 -27.12 4.76
CA SER A 301 8.91 -28.16 4.31
C SER A 301 7.94 -28.51 5.44
N MET A 302 6.66 -28.63 5.11
CA MET A 302 5.64 -29.21 5.99
C MET A 302 5.97 -30.68 6.28
N PRO A 303 5.62 -31.21 7.47
CA PRO A 303 5.83 -32.62 7.79
C PRO A 303 5.07 -33.51 6.81
N LYS A 304 5.64 -34.68 6.49
CA LYS A 304 4.91 -35.69 5.71
C LYS A 304 3.80 -36.31 6.55
N GLU A 305 2.88 -36.99 5.87
CA GLU A 305 1.84 -37.76 6.54
C GLU A 305 2.45 -38.74 7.56
N GLY A 306 2.04 -38.61 8.83
CA GLY A 306 2.52 -39.43 9.94
C GLY A 306 3.80 -38.93 10.64
N GLU A 307 4.45 -37.88 10.15
CA GLU A 307 5.58 -37.23 10.83
C GLU A 307 5.10 -36.21 11.87
N GLN A 308 5.84 -36.06 12.96
CA GLN A 308 5.58 -35.01 13.96
C GLN A 308 6.16 -33.67 13.51
N GLU A 309 5.44 -32.58 13.80
CA GLU A 309 5.97 -31.22 13.63
C GLU A 309 7.15 -30.96 14.57
N SER A 310 8.21 -30.35 14.05
CA SER A 310 9.23 -29.70 14.87
C SER A 310 8.70 -28.39 15.49
N GLY A 311 9.39 -27.83 16.48
CA GLY A 311 9.02 -26.54 17.06
C GLY A 311 9.00 -25.39 16.04
N GLU A 312 9.97 -25.36 15.13
CA GLU A 312 10.02 -24.38 14.04
C GLU A 312 8.88 -24.57 13.04
N GLN A 313 8.51 -25.82 12.72
CA GLN A 313 7.36 -26.11 11.87
C GLN A 313 6.06 -25.66 12.53
N GLN A 314 5.89 -25.93 13.83
CA GLN A 314 4.74 -25.44 14.58
C GLN A 314 4.65 -23.91 14.54
N LYS A 315 5.77 -23.20 14.74
CA LYS A 315 5.81 -21.74 14.65
C LYS A 315 5.45 -21.24 13.25
N ALA A 316 5.99 -21.87 12.20
CA ALA A 316 5.65 -21.53 10.81
C ALA A 316 4.16 -21.76 10.52
N ARG A 317 3.58 -22.85 11.02
CA ARG A 317 2.13 -23.13 10.93
C ARG A 317 1.32 -22.03 11.60
N GLU A 318 1.65 -21.69 12.84
CA GLU A 318 0.95 -20.65 13.61
C GLU A 318 0.98 -19.29 12.89
N ILE A 319 2.10 -18.92 12.26
CA ILE A 319 2.21 -17.70 11.45
C ILE A 319 1.27 -17.76 10.24
N VAL A 320 1.30 -18.85 9.46
CA VAL A 320 0.47 -18.97 8.25
C VAL A 320 -1.02 -19.00 8.60
N GLU A 321 -1.42 -19.76 9.63
CA GLU A 321 -2.79 -19.82 10.12
C GLU A 321 -3.26 -18.46 10.63
N ALA A 322 -2.43 -17.76 11.41
CA ALA A 322 -2.74 -16.41 11.90
C ALA A 322 -2.95 -15.44 10.73
N CYS A 323 -2.04 -15.43 9.75
CA CYS A 323 -2.17 -14.55 8.59
C CYS A 323 -3.44 -14.81 7.79
N LEU A 324 -3.72 -16.08 7.45
CA LEU A 324 -4.89 -16.44 6.64
C LEU A 324 -6.22 -16.27 7.38
N SER A 325 -6.22 -16.27 8.72
CA SER A 325 -7.43 -16.15 9.54
C SER A 325 -7.70 -14.75 10.07
N ARG A 326 -6.66 -13.95 10.35
CA ARG A 326 -6.76 -12.64 11.03
C ARG A 326 -6.37 -11.47 10.14
N SER A 327 -5.31 -11.60 9.35
CA SER A 327 -4.82 -10.49 8.53
C SER A 327 -5.67 -10.26 7.28
N TYR A 328 -5.92 -8.99 6.97
CA TYR A 328 -6.63 -8.61 5.75
C TYR A 328 -5.70 -8.56 4.52
N GLY A 329 -4.41 -8.34 4.75
CA GLY A 329 -3.39 -8.44 3.73
C GLY A 329 -2.00 -8.51 4.34
N PHE A 330 -0.97 -8.43 3.51
CA PHE A 330 0.39 -8.36 4.01
C PHE A 330 1.24 -7.50 3.10
N LYS A 331 1.90 -6.50 3.69
CA LYS A 331 2.75 -5.56 2.95
C LYS A 331 4.21 -6.02 3.01
N LEU A 332 4.75 -6.43 1.85
CA LEU A 332 6.16 -6.74 1.70
C LEU A 332 6.98 -5.43 1.60
N ALA A 333 7.82 -5.18 2.60
CA ALA A 333 8.58 -3.94 2.72
C ALA A 333 9.92 -3.99 1.97
N HIS A 334 10.31 -2.90 1.28
CA HIS A 334 11.57 -2.83 0.48
C HIS A 334 12.29 -1.48 0.53
N GLY A 335 11.64 -0.43 1.03
CA GLY A 335 12.16 0.94 1.00
C GLY A 335 13.14 1.26 2.12
N LEU A 336 12.97 2.42 2.75
CA LEU A 336 13.82 2.91 3.84
C LEU A 336 14.00 1.88 4.97
N ILE A 337 12.99 1.04 5.22
CA ILE A 337 13.05 -0.04 6.21
C ILE A 337 14.22 -1.02 6.01
N LEU A 338 14.76 -1.19 4.80
CA LEU A 338 15.96 -2.00 4.58
C LEU A 338 17.21 -1.36 5.20
N ARG A 339 17.26 -0.04 5.37
CA ARG A 339 18.37 0.60 6.08
C ARG A 339 18.31 0.31 7.58
N VAL A 340 17.10 0.10 8.12
CA VAL A 340 16.84 -0.25 9.52
C VAL A 340 17.07 -1.75 9.76
N ASN A 341 16.34 -2.62 9.06
CA ASN A 341 16.30 -4.06 9.34
C ASN A 341 17.33 -4.88 8.54
N LYS A 342 18.03 -4.27 7.58
CA LYS A 342 18.97 -4.88 6.60
C LYS A 342 18.31 -5.84 5.62
N VAL A 343 17.49 -6.76 6.10
CA VAL A 343 16.70 -7.70 5.31
C VAL A 343 15.25 -7.71 5.78
N THR A 344 14.36 -7.96 4.82
CA THR A 344 12.93 -8.17 5.04
C THR A 344 12.53 -9.44 4.31
N LEU A 345 11.37 -10.01 4.65
CA LEU A 345 10.83 -11.13 3.87
C LEU A 345 10.69 -10.79 2.38
N GLY A 346 10.26 -9.57 2.08
CA GLY A 346 10.15 -9.08 0.70
C GLY A 346 11.47 -9.07 -0.04
N SER A 347 12.53 -8.48 0.54
CA SER A 347 13.84 -8.46 -0.08
C SER A 347 14.42 -9.87 -0.25
N LEU A 348 14.20 -10.77 0.71
CA LEU A 348 14.68 -12.15 0.60
C LEU A 348 13.95 -12.93 -0.50
N TRP A 349 12.64 -12.75 -0.68
CA TRP A 349 11.91 -13.34 -1.81
C TRP A 349 12.28 -12.73 -3.17
N ARG A 350 12.64 -11.43 -3.19
CA ARG A 350 13.23 -10.79 -4.38
C ARG A 350 14.55 -11.46 -4.75
N ASP A 351 15.41 -11.65 -3.76
CA ASP A 351 16.79 -12.12 -3.96
C ASP A 351 16.86 -13.65 -4.13
N ASN A 352 15.79 -14.38 -3.80
CA ASN A 352 15.63 -15.82 -3.98
C ASN A 352 14.38 -16.16 -4.83
N PRO A 353 14.38 -15.92 -6.15
CA PRO A 353 13.20 -16.12 -6.99
C PRO A 353 12.61 -17.53 -6.90
N GLY A 354 11.32 -17.62 -6.58
CA GLY A 354 10.58 -18.89 -6.52
C GLY A 354 10.52 -19.52 -5.13
N SER A 355 11.31 -19.03 -4.17
CA SER A 355 11.25 -19.47 -2.76
C SER A 355 9.88 -19.26 -2.11
N ASP A 356 9.12 -18.26 -2.58
CA ASP A 356 7.80 -17.88 -2.06
C ASP A 356 6.66 -18.82 -2.50
N ILE A 357 6.91 -19.81 -3.35
CA ILE A 357 5.87 -20.68 -3.92
C ILE A 357 6.29 -22.16 -4.04
N VAL A 358 7.30 -22.59 -3.28
CA VAL A 358 7.75 -23.98 -3.31
C VAL A 358 6.63 -24.92 -2.81
N PRO A 359 6.20 -25.92 -3.60
CA PRO A 359 5.17 -26.85 -3.16
C PRO A 359 5.60 -27.61 -1.91
N GLY A 360 4.70 -27.74 -0.95
CA GLY A 360 4.96 -28.44 0.31
C GLY A 360 5.67 -27.61 1.37
N THR A 361 5.92 -26.32 1.16
CA THR A 361 6.43 -25.40 2.20
C THR A 361 5.31 -24.52 2.78
N TYR A 362 5.61 -23.84 3.90
CA TYR A 362 4.70 -22.87 4.51
C TYR A 362 4.46 -21.64 3.62
N ALA A 363 5.46 -21.19 2.84
CA ALA A 363 5.27 -20.17 1.81
C ALA A 363 4.28 -20.63 0.73
N GLY A 364 4.45 -21.88 0.25
CA GLY A 364 3.52 -22.50 -0.71
C GLY A 364 2.10 -22.60 -0.16
N TRP A 365 1.94 -22.96 1.12
CA TRP A 365 0.64 -22.97 1.79
C TRP A 365 0.02 -21.57 1.91
N LEU A 366 0.80 -20.57 2.32
CA LEU A 366 0.34 -19.17 2.39
C LEU A 366 -0.16 -18.68 1.02
N ARG A 367 0.60 -18.96 -0.06
CA ARG A 367 0.19 -18.63 -1.44
C ARG A 367 -1.11 -19.32 -1.84
N HIS A 368 -1.23 -20.61 -1.53
CA HIS A 368 -2.44 -21.36 -1.81
C HIS A 368 -3.66 -20.78 -1.06
N GLY A 369 -3.51 -20.51 0.24
CA GLY A 369 -4.58 -19.95 1.06
C GLY A 369 -5.04 -18.58 0.56
N ILE A 370 -4.09 -17.70 0.19
CA ILE A 370 -4.40 -16.39 -0.41
C ILE A 370 -5.21 -16.52 -1.70
N ALA A 371 -4.85 -17.46 -2.58
CA ALA A 371 -5.50 -17.60 -3.87
C ALA A 371 -6.90 -18.24 -3.78
N HIS A 372 -7.13 -19.10 -2.78
CA HIS A 372 -8.29 -19.99 -2.78
C HIS A 372 -9.23 -19.82 -1.59
N TRP A 373 -8.85 -19.11 -0.53
CA TRP A 373 -9.67 -18.98 0.67
C TRP A 373 -9.97 -17.52 1.01
N ASN A 374 -11.12 -17.31 1.66
CA ASN A 374 -11.46 -16.06 2.33
C ASN A 374 -11.59 -16.30 3.84
N GLN A 375 -11.33 -15.25 4.61
CA GLN A 375 -11.77 -15.17 6.00
C GLN A 375 -13.30 -15.25 6.08
N ASN A 376 -13.83 -15.61 7.25
CA ASN A 376 -15.28 -15.72 7.42
C ASN A 376 -15.98 -14.35 7.43
N GLY A 377 -15.24 -13.29 7.76
CA GLY A 377 -15.69 -11.90 7.73
C GLY A 377 -14.66 -10.98 7.11
N VAL A 378 -15.00 -9.69 7.03
CA VAL A 378 -14.08 -8.61 6.68
C VAL A 378 -13.54 -7.99 7.97
N PRO A 379 -12.36 -7.34 7.96
CA PRO A 379 -11.83 -6.68 9.15
C PRO A 379 -12.80 -5.64 9.69
N GLY A 380 -12.91 -5.52 11.02
CA GLY A 380 -13.67 -4.44 11.64
C GLY A 380 -13.02 -3.08 11.42
N CYS A 381 -13.80 -2.00 11.54
CA CYS A 381 -13.29 -0.64 11.54
C CYS A 381 -12.69 -0.31 12.91
N VAL A 382 -11.48 0.24 12.93
CA VAL A 382 -10.91 0.88 14.13
C VAL A 382 -11.81 2.05 14.53
N LYS A 383 -12.19 2.10 15.81
CA LYS A 383 -12.99 3.22 16.33
C LYS A 383 -12.07 4.41 16.61
N LEU A 384 -12.08 5.37 15.69
CA LEU A 384 -11.34 6.62 15.85
C LEU A 384 -12.07 7.54 16.86
N SER A 385 -11.29 8.18 17.71
CA SER A 385 -11.79 9.25 18.59
C SER A 385 -11.65 10.60 17.89
N LEU A 386 -12.47 11.58 18.29
CA LEU A 386 -12.30 12.95 17.84
C LEU A 386 -11.07 13.55 18.52
N LEU A 387 -10.07 13.93 17.74
CA LEU A 387 -8.84 14.56 18.20
C LEU A 387 -8.88 16.07 17.91
N PRO A 388 -8.18 16.89 18.70
CA PRO A 388 -7.98 18.30 18.36
C PRO A 388 -7.28 18.43 16.99
N PRO A 389 -7.60 19.49 16.21
CA PRO A 389 -6.90 19.73 14.96
C PRO A 389 -5.42 20.06 15.20
N THR A 390 -4.54 19.52 14.37
CA THR A 390 -3.11 19.87 14.35
C THR A 390 -2.87 21.24 13.71
N LYS A 391 -3.78 21.65 12.81
CA LYS A 391 -3.76 22.96 12.15
C LYS A 391 -5.18 23.52 12.01
N VAL A 392 -5.35 24.81 12.30
CA VAL A 392 -6.56 25.59 12.00
C VAL A 392 -6.19 26.74 11.10
N GLY A 393 -6.77 26.80 9.90
CA GLY A 393 -6.45 27.80 8.89
C GLY A 393 -6.50 27.22 7.48
N ARG A 394 -6.02 27.98 6.51
CA ARG A 394 -6.05 27.55 5.10
C ARG A 394 -5.09 26.39 4.87
N LEU A 395 -5.47 25.44 4.01
CA LEU A 395 -4.64 24.31 3.60
C LEU A 395 -3.22 24.74 3.20
N LEU A 396 -3.12 25.80 2.40
CA LEU A 396 -1.87 26.27 1.78
C LEU A 396 -1.29 27.56 2.39
N ALA A 397 -1.73 27.95 3.60
CA ALA A 397 -1.20 29.12 4.32
C ALA A 397 -0.32 28.74 5.51
#